data_AF-C9RGF0-F1
#
_entry.id   AF-C9RGF0-F1
#
_cell.length_a   1.000
_cell.length_b   1.000
_cell.length_c   1.000
_cell.angle_alpha   90.00
_cell.angle_beta   90.00
_cell.angle_gamma   90.00
#
_symmetry.space_group_name_H-M   'P 1'
#
loop_
_entity.id
_entity.type
_entity.pdbx_description
1 polymer ?
#
loop_
_entity_poly.entity_id
_entity_poly.type
_entity_poly.pdbx_seq_one_letter_code
_entity_poly.pdbx_strand_id
1 'polypeptide(L)'
;MVLFLIWSHVNVVVSNSMYPLMERGDLVVVENAGFEFNPNDVKVGDIVVYKAHWPSYQYLLNDIYYRFNLNPYKTLCIFNEGSVKDISVKFLGDLKAKTGTYKLLEIFAPKSPTTPVIHRVIDEVNYNNEKYFIIKGDNNPIHDPELVSVNQIKQRVVVIDGHPLVIPYIGYISLWLKEYWYLVILLFVIYYLYYYLKGGRE
;
A
#
# COMPACT_ATOMS: atom_id res chain seq x y z
N MET A 1 6.72 12.24 22.19
CA MET A 1 5.35 11.67 22.20
C MET A 1 4.42 12.38 21.21
N VAL A 2 4.27 13.72 21.28
CA VAL A 2 3.39 14.50 20.38
C VAL A 2 3.76 14.39 18.89
N LEU A 3 5.05 14.46 18.54
CA LEU A 3 5.48 14.36 17.13
C LEU A 3 5.14 12.99 16.52
N PHE A 4 5.27 11.90 17.29
CA PHE A 4 4.92 10.55 16.83
C PHE A 4 3.42 10.38 16.63
N LEU A 5 2.60 11.02 17.47
CA LEU A 5 1.15 11.06 17.29
C LEU A 5 0.80 11.81 16.01
N ILE A 6 1.37 12.98 15.74
CA ILE A 6 1.11 13.70 14.49
C ILE A 6 1.54 12.85 13.28
N TRP A 7 2.70 12.19 13.38
CA TRP A 7 3.25 11.37 12.30
C TRP A 7 2.38 10.15 11.95
N SER A 8 1.61 9.60 12.90
CA SER A 8 0.71 8.47 12.60
C SER A 8 -0.55 8.88 11.83
N HIS A 9 -0.89 10.17 11.79
CA HIS A 9 -2.10 10.70 11.12
C HIS A 9 -1.79 11.26 9.74
N VAL A 10 -0.58 11.01 9.24
CA VAL A 10 -0.17 11.39 7.89
C VAL A 10 0.48 10.20 7.18
N ASN A 11 0.37 10.17 5.86
CA ASN A 11 1.09 9.24 5.01
C ASN A 11 1.70 9.99 3.81
N VAL A 12 2.73 9.42 3.20
CA VAL A 12 3.40 10.01 2.02
C VAL A 12 3.03 9.20 0.79
N VAL A 13 2.54 9.88 -0.24
CA VAL A 13 2.24 9.28 -1.54
C VAL A 13 3.54 9.00 -2.27
N VAL A 14 3.80 7.73 -2.58
CA VAL A 14 5.09 7.28 -3.12
C VAL A 14 5.12 7.14 -4.65
N SER A 15 3.96 7.22 -5.32
CA SER A 15 3.81 7.05 -6.77
C SER A 15 2.64 7.88 -7.33
N ASN A 16 2.55 7.98 -8.66
CA ASN A 16 1.47 8.71 -9.35
C ASN A 16 0.25 7.84 -9.69
N SER A 17 0.03 6.73 -8.96
CA SER A 17 -1.10 5.83 -9.20
C SER A 17 -2.46 6.45 -8.82
N MET A 18 -2.45 7.53 -8.03
CA MET A 18 -3.64 8.23 -7.54
C MET A 18 -3.88 9.60 -8.23
N TYR A 19 -3.13 9.89 -9.29
CA TYR A 19 -3.36 11.09 -10.11
C TYR A 19 -4.79 11.06 -10.71
N PRO A 20 -5.52 12.20 -10.78
CA PRO A 20 -5.08 13.58 -10.48
C PRO A 20 -5.31 14.05 -9.03
N LEU A 21 -5.86 13.20 -8.16
CA LEU A 21 -6.25 13.64 -6.81
C LEU A 21 -5.08 13.67 -5.83
N MET A 22 -4.07 12.84 -6.06
CA MET A 22 -2.83 12.78 -5.28
C MET A 22 -1.66 12.42 -6.17
N GLU A 23 -0.53 13.07 -5.96
CA GLU A 23 0.71 12.88 -6.71
C GLU A 23 1.85 12.39 -5.81
N ARG A 24 2.89 11.81 -6.40
CA ARG A 24 4.10 11.43 -5.67
C ARG A 24 4.66 12.64 -4.94
N GLY A 25 4.98 12.46 -3.65
CA GLY A 25 5.52 13.52 -2.79
C GLY A 25 4.46 14.31 -2.03
N ASP A 26 3.18 14.02 -2.24
CA ASP A 26 2.12 14.55 -1.40
C ASP A 26 2.13 13.94 0.00
N LEU A 27 1.88 14.77 1.01
CA LEU A 27 1.58 14.33 2.37
C LEU A 27 0.06 14.31 2.55
N VAL A 28 -0.51 13.17 2.91
CA VAL A 28 -1.96 12.98 2.99
C VAL A 28 -2.38 12.74 4.43
N VAL A 29 -3.48 13.35 4.85
CA VAL A 29 -4.03 13.13 6.20
C VAL A 29 -4.86 11.86 6.21
N VAL A 30 -4.65 11.04 7.24
CA VAL A 30 -5.26 9.71 7.34
C VAL A 30 -5.79 9.44 8.75
N GLU A 31 -6.85 8.66 8.80
CA GLU A 31 -7.41 8.03 10.01
C GLU A 31 -6.81 6.63 10.16
N ASN A 32 -6.52 6.19 11.38
CA ASN A 32 -5.93 4.90 11.70
C ASN A 32 -6.98 3.87 12.11
N ALA A 33 -6.89 2.68 11.51
CA ALA A 33 -7.75 1.55 11.77
C ALA A 33 -7.69 1.11 13.24
N GLY A 34 -8.86 0.87 13.84
CA GLY A 34 -8.98 0.38 15.22
C GLY A 34 -8.86 1.44 16.31
N PHE A 35 -8.36 2.64 15.97
CA PHE A 35 -8.31 3.78 16.89
C PHE A 35 -9.30 4.89 16.49
N GLU A 36 -9.31 5.27 15.20
CA GLU A 36 -10.10 6.41 14.69
C GLU A 36 -11.30 5.96 13.87
N PHE A 37 -11.20 4.80 13.21
CA PHE A 37 -12.31 4.20 12.49
C PHE A 37 -12.27 2.67 12.56
N ASN A 38 -13.43 2.02 12.38
CA ASN A 38 -13.51 0.58 12.24
C ASN A 38 -13.29 0.19 10.77
N PRO A 39 -12.33 -0.69 10.45
CA PRO A 39 -12.08 -1.16 9.07
C PRO A 39 -13.30 -1.78 8.37
N ASN A 40 -14.28 -2.29 9.12
CA ASN A 40 -15.52 -2.81 8.55
C ASN A 40 -16.41 -1.70 7.94
N ASP A 41 -16.21 -0.45 8.37
CA ASP A 41 -16.97 0.73 7.92
C ASP A 41 -16.43 1.30 6.60
N VAL A 42 -15.35 0.73 6.05
CA VAL A 42 -14.83 1.08 4.73
C VAL A 42 -15.88 0.80 3.66
N LYS A 43 -16.06 1.77 2.75
CA LYS A 43 -17.06 1.72 1.67
C LYS A 43 -16.41 1.90 0.32
N VAL A 44 -17.15 1.51 -0.73
CA VAL A 44 -16.81 1.84 -2.11
C VAL A 44 -16.68 3.36 -2.24
N GLY A 45 -15.57 3.80 -2.85
CA GLY A 45 -15.21 5.21 -2.99
C GLY A 45 -14.14 5.69 -1.99
N ASP A 46 -13.99 5.01 -0.85
CA ASP A 46 -12.95 5.36 0.14
C ASP A 46 -11.54 5.15 -0.45
N ILE A 47 -10.62 6.03 -0.09
CA ILE A 47 -9.19 5.87 -0.36
C ILE A 47 -8.55 5.30 0.90
N VAL A 48 -7.89 4.14 0.77
CA VAL A 48 -7.35 3.40 1.90
C VAL A 48 -5.87 3.13 1.74
N VAL A 49 -5.18 3.07 2.87
CA VAL A 49 -3.83 2.53 2.98
C VAL A 49 -3.92 1.11 3.50
N TYR A 50 -3.49 0.14 2.71
CA TYR A 50 -3.56 -1.27 3.07
C TYR A 50 -2.20 -1.95 2.94
N LYS A 51 -2.03 -3.08 3.64
CA LYS A 51 -0.85 -3.94 3.54
C LYS A 51 -1.00 -4.88 2.35
N ALA A 52 -0.31 -4.57 1.25
CA ALA A 52 -0.31 -5.34 0.03
C ALA A 52 0.80 -6.41 0.03
N HIS A 53 0.45 -7.64 -0.33
CA HIS A 53 1.40 -8.74 -0.52
C HIS A 53 1.92 -8.76 -1.96
N TRP A 54 1.05 -8.43 -2.93
CA TRP A 54 1.34 -8.57 -4.36
C TRP A 54 2.64 -7.90 -4.85
N PRO A 55 3.14 -6.76 -4.31
CA PRO A 55 4.39 -6.18 -4.81
C PRO A 55 5.58 -7.12 -4.60
N SER A 56 5.57 -7.91 -3.51
CA SER A 56 6.61 -8.87 -3.21
C SER A 56 6.49 -10.17 -4.01
N TYR A 57 5.33 -10.43 -4.61
CA TYR A 57 5.05 -11.63 -5.41
C TYR A 57 4.81 -11.31 -6.90
N GLN A 58 5.20 -10.14 -7.38
CA GLN A 58 4.91 -9.71 -8.75
C GLN A 58 5.42 -10.70 -9.82
N TYR A 59 6.63 -11.26 -9.62
CA TYR A 59 7.17 -12.28 -10.53
C TYR A 59 6.37 -13.59 -10.49
N LEU A 60 5.95 -14.03 -9.31
CA LEU A 60 5.12 -15.22 -9.14
C LEU A 60 3.75 -15.04 -9.81
N LEU A 61 3.12 -13.87 -9.64
CA LEU A 61 1.85 -13.55 -10.29
C LEU A 61 1.96 -13.60 -11.81
N ASN A 62 3.00 -12.99 -12.39
CA ASN A 62 3.24 -13.02 -13.83
C ASN A 62 3.42 -14.45 -14.37
N ASP A 63 4.18 -15.29 -13.65
CA ASP A 63 4.37 -16.69 -13.99
C ASP A 63 3.05 -17.48 -13.93
N ILE A 64 2.23 -17.27 -12.90
CA ILE A 64 0.90 -17.87 -12.77
C ILE A 64 0.00 -17.45 -13.93
N TYR A 65 -0.07 -16.16 -14.26
CA TYR A 65 -0.91 -15.68 -15.36
C TYR A 65 -0.51 -16.30 -16.70
N TYR A 66 0.79 -16.41 -16.96
CA TYR A 66 1.31 -17.05 -18.16
C TYR A 66 1.01 -18.56 -18.20
N ARG A 67 1.37 -19.30 -17.14
CA ARG A 67 1.23 -20.77 -17.08
C ARG A 67 -0.21 -21.25 -17.19
N PHE A 68 -1.14 -20.50 -16.60
CA PHE A 68 -2.56 -20.86 -16.59
C PHE A 68 -3.41 -20.08 -17.61
N ASN A 69 -2.77 -19.29 -18.49
CA ASN A 69 -3.43 -18.46 -19.50
C ASN A 69 -4.56 -17.59 -18.90
N LEU A 70 -4.26 -16.90 -17.80
CA LEU A 70 -5.22 -16.07 -17.07
C LEU A 70 -5.12 -14.61 -17.51
N ASN A 71 -6.27 -13.95 -17.58
CA ASN A 71 -6.34 -12.52 -17.85
C ASN A 71 -6.18 -11.73 -16.54
N PRO A 72 -5.12 -10.92 -16.34
CA PRO A 72 -4.92 -10.16 -15.11
C PRO A 72 -6.08 -9.19 -14.83
N TYR A 73 -6.71 -8.62 -15.86
CA TYR A 73 -7.86 -7.70 -15.72
C TYR A 73 -9.14 -8.36 -15.18
N LYS A 74 -9.15 -9.69 -15.12
CA LYS A 74 -10.28 -10.52 -14.69
C LYS A 74 -9.83 -11.61 -13.72
N THR A 75 -8.73 -11.40 -13.01
CA THR A 75 -8.21 -12.37 -12.04
C THR A 75 -7.84 -11.66 -10.74
N LEU A 76 -8.31 -12.21 -9.62
CA LEU A 76 -7.98 -11.74 -8.27
C LEU A 76 -7.38 -12.88 -7.47
N CYS A 77 -6.53 -12.55 -6.50
CA CYS A 77 -5.88 -13.54 -5.64
C CYS A 77 -6.02 -13.19 -4.15
N ILE A 78 -6.18 -14.23 -3.33
CA ILE A 78 -6.05 -14.17 -1.88
C ILE A 78 -4.68 -14.78 -1.55
N PHE A 79 -3.86 -14.05 -0.79
CA PHE A 79 -2.57 -14.55 -0.32
C PHE A 79 -2.73 -15.20 1.05
N ASN A 80 -2.28 -16.45 1.15
CA ASN A 80 -2.08 -17.15 2.40
C ASN A 80 -0.58 -17.36 2.63
N GLU A 81 -0.03 -16.66 3.62
CA GLU A 81 1.38 -16.79 3.96
C GLU A 81 1.64 -18.10 4.72
N GLY A 82 2.60 -18.89 4.23
CA GLY A 82 2.97 -20.20 4.77
C GLY A 82 4.48 -20.37 4.93
N SER A 83 4.91 -21.63 5.08
CA SER A 83 6.33 -21.97 5.22
C SER A 83 7.06 -21.89 3.86
N VAL A 84 8.40 -21.91 3.88
CA VAL A 84 9.26 -21.77 2.68
C VAL A 84 8.97 -22.82 1.59
N LYS A 85 8.34 -23.96 1.94
CA LYS A 85 8.05 -25.05 1.00
C LYS A 85 6.70 -24.90 0.28
N ASP A 86 5.87 -23.92 0.64
CA ASP A 86 4.45 -23.94 0.33
C ASP A 86 4.07 -22.97 -0.80
N ILE A 87 4.73 -23.05 -1.97
CA ILE A 87 4.20 -22.37 -3.16
C ILE A 87 3.15 -23.28 -3.81
N SER A 88 1.89 -22.91 -3.69
CA SER A 88 0.81 -23.59 -4.41
C SER A 88 -0.30 -22.63 -4.80
N VAL A 89 -1.00 -22.96 -5.88
CA VAL A 89 -2.08 -22.15 -6.44
C VAL A 89 -3.32 -23.02 -6.51
N LYS A 90 -4.41 -22.54 -5.93
CA LYS A 90 -5.71 -23.21 -5.96
C LYS A 90 -6.74 -22.31 -6.63
N PHE A 91 -7.47 -22.86 -7.59
CA PHE A 91 -8.59 -22.17 -8.23
C PHE A 91 -9.82 -22.27 -7.34
N LEU A 92 -10.32 -21.13 -6.89
CA LEU A 92 -11.48 -21.05 -6.01
C LEU A 92 -12.80 -20.91 -6.79
N GLY A 93 -12.72 -20.53 -8.07
CA GLY A 93 -13.87 -20.38 -8.95
C GLY A 93 -14.02 -18.95 -9.46
N ASP A 94 -15.26 -18.58 -9.80
CA ASP A 94 -15.59 -17.24 -10.28
C ASP A 94 -16.25 -16.42 -9.15
N LEU A 95 -15.72 -15.23 -8.92
CA LEU A 95 -16.22 -14.24 -7.98
C LEU A 95 -17.06 -13.19 -8.73
N LYS A 96 -18.32 -13.02 -8.35
CA LYS A 96 -19.20 -11.99 -8.89
C LYS A 96 -19.09 -10.71 -8.06
N ALA A 97 -18.64 -9.63 -8.70
CA ALA A 97 -18.59 -8.29 -8.14
C ALA A 97 -19.46 -7.34 -8.99
N LYS A 98 -19.73 -6.14 -8.49
CA LYS A 98 -20.43 -5.08 -9.25
C LYS A 98 -19.58 -4.61 -10.43
N THR A 99 -18.26 -4.60 -10.30
CA THR A 99 -17.31 -4.25 -11.37
C THR A 99 -17.10 -5.38 -12.41
N GLY A 100 -17.67 -6.55 -12.17
CA GLY A 100 -17.68 -7.68 -13.09
C GLY A 100 -17.37 -9.03 -12.43
N THR A 101 -17.20 -10.06 -13.25
CA THR A 101 -16.82 -11.39 -12.80
C THR A 101 -15.30 -11.59 -12.89
N TYR A 102 -14.71 -12.13 -11.84
CA TYR A 102 -13.27 -12.37 -11.71
C TYR A 102 -13.00 -13.84 -11.43
N LYS A 103 -11.93 -14.40 -12.00
CA LYS A 103 -11.38 -15.68 -11.55
C LYS A 103 -10.68 -15.46 -10.22
N LEU A 104 -11.03 -16.25 -9.21
CA LEU A 104 -10.45 -16.15 -7.88
C LEU A 104 -9.43 -17.27 -7.66
N LEU A 105 -8.24 -16.86 -7.25
CA LEU A 105 -7.13 -17.72 -6.92
C LEU A 105 -6.83 -17.64 -5.42
N GLU A 106 -6.44 -18.75 -4.84
CA GLU A 106 -5.78 -18.79 -3.54
C GLU A 106 -4.31 -19.12 -3.78
N ILE A 107 -3.41 -18.23 -3.33
CA ILE A 107 -1.97 -18.37 -3.49
C ILE A 107 -1.39 -18.62 -2.10
N PHE A 108 -0.88 -19.84 -1.91
CA PHE A 108 -0.01 -20.15 -0.78
C PHE A 108 1.40 -19.77 -1.18
N ALA A 109 2.06 -18.94 -0.37
CA ALA A 109 3.42 -18.50 -0.64
C ALA A 109 4.22 -18.31 0.67
N PRO A 110 5.55 -18.44 0.63
CA PRO A 110 6.42 -18.16 1.78
C PRO A 110 6.20 -16.73 2.27
N LYS A 111 6.09 -16.54 3.58
CA LYS A 111 5.93 -15.21 4.19
C LYS A 111 6.93 -14.19 3.64
N SER A 112 6.42 -13.02 3.23
CA SER A 112 7.19 -11.95 2.61
C SER A 112 6.78 -10.60 3.17
N PRO A 113 7.66 -9.58 3.24
CA PRO A 113 7.24 -8.25 3.69
C PRO A 113 6.08 -7.72 2.83
N THR A 114 5.06 -7.18 3.49
CA THR A 114 4.00 -6.41 2.84
C THR A 114 4.44 -4.98 2.58
N THR A 115 3.89 -4.38 1.52
CA THR A 115 4.12 -2.98 1.17
C THR A 115 2.87 -2.16 1.46
N PRO A 116 2.94 -1.01 2.14
CA PRO A 116 1.80 -0.11 2.26
C PRO A 116 1.46 0.49 0.89
N VAL A 117 0.22 0.35 0.46
CA VAL A 117 -0.29 0.88 -0.82
C VAL A 117 -1.51 1.75 -0.54
N ILE A 118 -1.54 2.95 -1.14
CA ILE A 118 -2.65 3.91 -1.03
C ILE A 118 -3.46 3.86 -2.33
N HIS A 119 -4.66 3.30 -2.31
CA HIS A 119 -5.53 3.17 -3.49
C HIS A 119 -7.01 3.28 -3.12
N ARG A 120 -7.90 3.37 -4.11
CA ARG A 120 -9.35 3.51 -3.91
C ARG A 120 -10.05 2.15 -3.91
N VAL A 121 -11.00 1.99 -3.00
CA VAL A 121 -11.95 0.87 -3.01
C VAL A 121 -12.94 1.07 -4.15
N ILE A 122 -12.89 0.19 -5.15
CA ILE A 122 -13.80 0.25 -6.31
C ILE A 122 -14.97 -0.73 -6.20
N ASP A 123 -14.84 -1.75 -5.34
CA ASP A 123 -15.94 -2.67 -5.05
C ASP A 123 -15.79 -3.32 -3.68
N GLU A 124 -16.92 -3.80 -3.16
CA GLU A 124 -17.03 -4.58 -1.94
C GLU A 124 -17.74 -5.89 -2.26
N VAL A 125 -17.12 -7.00 -1.86
CA VAL A 125 -17.61 -8.36 -2.14
C VAL A 125 -17.64 -9.19 -0.87
N ASN A 126 -18.59 -10.11 -0.80
CA ASN A 126 -18.62 -11.12 0.25
C ASN A 126 -18.15 -12.45 -0.34
N TYR A 127 -17.13 -13.06 0.24
CA TYR A 127 -16.61 -14.36 -0.12
C TYR A 127 -16.42 -15.19 1.15
N ASN A 128 -16.97 -16.41 1.18
CA ASN A 128 -16.94 -17.28 2.37
C ASN A 128 -17.43 -16.61 3.67
N ASN A 129 -18.49 -15.80 3.59
CA ASN A 129 -19.06 -15.02 4.70
C ASN A 129 -18.13 -13.94 5.26
N GLU A 130 -17.04 -13.62 4.56
CA GLU A 130 -16.11 -12.56 4.91
C GLU A 130 -16.17 -11.43 3.88
N LYS A 131 -15.96 -10.20 4.36
CA LYS A 131 -15.95 -8.99 3.55
C LYS A 131 -14.55 -8.75 2.97
N TYR A 132 -14.51 -8.51 1.66
CA TYR A 132 -13.31 -8.17 0.91
C TYR A 132 -13.54 -6.96 0.02
N PHE A 133 -12.44 -6.34 -0.40
CA PHE A 133 -12.42 -5.16 -1.24
C PHE A 133 -11.63 -5.42 -2.52
N ILE A 134 -12.16 -4.93 -3.64
CA ILE A 134 -11.40 -4.76 -4.86
C ILE A 134 -10.88 -3.33 -4.86
N ILE A 135 -9.56 -3.20 -4.92
CA ILE A 135 -8.86 -1.92 -4.76
C ILE A 135 -8.09 -1.59 -6.03
N LYS A 136 -8.02 -0.31 -6.38
CA LYS A 136 -7.36 0.17 -7.59
C LYS A 136 -6.82 1.60 -7.40
N GLY A 137 -5.64 1.88 -7.95
CA GLY A 137 -5.17 3.25 -8.11
C GLY A 137 -5.99 4.00 -9.15
N ASP A 138 -6.41 5.23 -8.87
CA ASP A 138 -7.28 6.03 -9.74
C ASP A 138 -6.71 6.14 -11.17
N ASN A 139 -5.39 6.29 -11.31
CA ASN A 139 -4.66 6.40 -12.56
C ASN A 139 -4.16 5.05 -13.13
N ASN A 140 -4.38 3.93 -12.44
CA ASN A 140 -3.95 2.62 -12.94
C ASN A 140 -4.93 2.12 -14.03
N PRO A 141 -4.49 1.37 -15.05
CA PRO A 141 -5.40 0.78 -16.04
C PRO A 141 -6.16 -0.45 -15.52
N ILE A 142 -5.64 -1.06 -14.45
CA ILE A 142 -6.10 -2.33 -13.88
C ILE A 142 -6.25 -2.19 -12.35
N HIS A 143 -7.12 -3.00 -11.75
CA HIS A 143 -7.19 -3.14 -10.30
C HIS A 143 -5.94 -3.82 -9.74
N ASP A 144 -5.73 -3.69 -8.44
CA ASP A 144 -4.68 -4.44 -7.76
C ASP A 144 -5.01 -5.95 -7.85
N PRO A 145 -4.02 -6.82 -8.04
CA PRO A 145 -4.27 -8.25 -8.25
C PRO A 145 -4.79 -8.94 -6.99
N GLU A 146 -4.62 -8.33 -5.83
CA GLU A 146 -5.00 -8.88 -4.53
C GLU A 146 -6.43 -8.52 -4.15
N LEU A 147 -7.21 -9.51 -3.72
CA LEU A 147 -8.51 -9.32 -3.10
C LEU A 147 -8.29 -9.01 -1.61
N VAL A 148 -8.53 -7.76 -1.22
CA VAL A 148 -8.04 -7.21 0.05
C VAL A 148 -9.05 -7.46 1.17
N SER A 149 -8.62 -8.12 2.24
CA SER A 149 -9.45 -8.34 3.43
C SER A 149 -9.55 -7.08 4.30
N VAL A 150 -10.58 -7.01 5.14
CA VAL A 150 -10.75 -5.94 6.15
C VAL A 150 -9.51 -5.79 7.05
N ASN A 151 -8.87 -6.90 7.40
CA ASN A 151 -7.69 -6.91 8.28
C ASN A 151 -6.43 -6.31 7.62
N GLN A 152 -6.40 -6.19 6.30
CA GLN A 152 -5.28 -5.57 5.59
C GLN A 152 -5.37 -4.05 5.56
N ILE A 153 -6.56 -3.47 5.73
CA ILE A 153 -6.73 -2.03 5.82
C ILE A 153 -6.07 -1.53 7.11
N LYS A 154 -5.24 -0.49 6.99
CA LYS A 154 -4.55 0.13 8.13
C LYS A 154 -4.91 1.58 8.33
N GLN A 155 -5.17 2.30 7.25
CA GLN A 155 -5.55 3.69 7.33
C GLN A 155 -6.59 4.03 6.25
N ARG A 156 -7.35 5.09 6.45
CA ARG A 156 -8.27 5.67 5.48
C ARG A 156 -7.93 7.14 5.30
N VAL A 157 -7.84 7.62 4.06
CA VAL A 157 -7.54 9.02 3.78
C VAL A 157 -8.74 9.88 4.18
N VAL A 158 -8.48 10.98 4.87
CA VAL A 158 -9.51 11.97 5.21
C VAL A 158 -9.94 12.70 3.94
N VAL A 159 -11.25 12.71 3.69
CA VAL A 159 -11.86 13.37 2.53
C VAL A 159 -12.83 14.43 3.02
N ILE A 160 -12.68 15.67 2.51
CA ILE A 160 -13.54 16.83 2.82
C ILE A 160 -14.12 17.31 1.49
N ASP A 161 -15.45 17.42 1.41
CA ASP A 161 -16.17 17.84 0.20
C ASP A 161 -15.81 17.05 -1.07
N GLY A 162 -15.50 15.76 -0.92
CA GLY A 162 -15.12 14.88 -2.02
C GLY A 162 -13.63 14.95 -2.43
N HIS A 163 -12.84 15.80 -1.79
CA HIS A 163 -11.40 15.95 -2.03
C HIS A 163 -10.57 15.40 -0.87
N PRO A 164 -9.51 14.61 -1.14
CA PRO A 164 -8.60 14.18 -0.08
C PRO A 164 -7.91 15.40 0.55
N LEU A 165 -7.67 15.34 1.86
CA LEU A 165 -6.89 16.36 2.56
C LEU A 165 -5.39 16.11 2.32
N VAL A 166 -4.83 16.88 1.40
CA VAL A 166 -3.45 16.73 0.89
C VAL A 166 -2.65 18.00 1.13
N ILE A 167 -1.38 17.84 1.50
CA ILE A 167 -0.39 18.92 1.51
C ILE A 167 0.69 18.60 0.47
N PRO A 168 0.69 19.32 -0.67
CA PRO A 168 1.58 19.02 -1.78
C PRO A 168 3.07 19.12 -1.44
N TYR A 169 3.87 18.30 -2.10
CA TYR A 169 5.35 18.32 -2.10
C TYR A 169 6.08 18.08 -0.77
N ILE A 170 5.43 18.19 0.40
CA ILE A 170 6.09 18.01 1.71
C ILE A 170 6.67 16.59 1.87
N GLY A 171 5.99 15.59 1.31
CA GLY A 171 6.44 14.21 1.31
C GLY A 171 7.79 14.00 0.64
N TYR A 172 8.21 14.86 -0.31
CA TYR A 172 9.54 14.79 -0.92
C TYR A 172 10.68 14.92 0.09
N ILE A 173 10.48 15.65 1.19
CA ILE A 173 11.48 15.73 2.28
C ILE A 173 11.73 14.33 2.86
N SER A 174 10.65 13.60 3.16
CA SER A 174 10.75 12.23 3.69
C SER A 174 11.33 11.25 2.66
N LEU A 175 10.91 11.35 1.39
CA LEU A 175 11.43 10.51 0.31
C LEU A 175 12.93 10.74 0.09
N TRP A 176 13.37 12.00 0.05
CA TRP A 176 14.78 12.36 -0.11
C TRP A 176 15.64 11.87 1.04
N LEU A 177 15.19 12.07 2.29
CA LEU A 177 15.91 11.57 3.47
C LEU A 177 16.07 10.05 3.45
N LYS A 178 15.05 9.31 2.99
CA LYS A 178 15.10 7.85 2.87
C LYS A 178 16.08 7.40 1.79
N GLU A 179 16.07 8.06 0.63
CA GLU A 179 16.94 7.73 -0.51
C GLU A 179 18.41 8.10 -0.24
N TYR A 180 18.65 9.23 0.42
CA TYR A 180 19.98 9.82 0.61
C TYR A 180 20.44 9.85 2.08
N TRP A 181 19.99 8.90 2.91
CA TRP A 181 20.33 8.85 4.34
C TRP A 181 21.85 8.85 4.60
N TYR A 182 22.64 8.27 3.69
CA TYR A 182 24.10 8.26 3.76
C TYR A 182 24.72 9.66 3.62
N LEU A 183 24.09 10.57 2.86
CA LEU A 183 24.53 11.96 2.78
C LEU A 183 24.31 12.68 4.12
N VAL A 184 23.23 12.37 4.83
CA VAL A 184 22.98 12.91 6.17
C VAL A 184 24.07 12.46 7.13
N ILE A 185 24.45 11.17 7.10
CA ILE A 185 25.57 10.67 7.90
C ILE A 185 26.88 11.35 7.51
N LEU A 186 27.14 11.52 6.21
CA LEU A 186 28.32 12.21 5.72
C LEU A 186 28.40 13.65 6.27
N LEU A 187 27.30 14.39 6.30
CA LEU A 187 27.26 15.73 6.89
C LEU A 187 27.62 15.72 8.38
N PHE A 188 27.12 14.75 9.15
CA PHE A 188 27.48 14.60 10.57
C PHE A 188 28.96 14.24 10.75
N VAL A 189 29.51 13.38 9.90
CA VAL A 189 30.94 13.02 9.93
C VAL A 189 31.81 14.23 9.60
N ILE A 190 31.47 14.99 8.54
CA ILE A 190 32.18 16.23 8.17
C ILE A 190 32.11 17.25 9.31
N TYR A 191 30.92 17.44 9.90
CA TYR A 191 30.73 18.35 11.03
C TYR A 191 31.58 17.95 12.24
N TYR A 192 31.61 16.65 12.58
CA TYR A 192 32.43 16.12 13.66
C TYR A 192 33.93 16.32 13.39
N LEU A 193 34.39 16.01 12.17
CA LEU A 193 35.78 16.23 11.76
C LEU A 193 36.16 17.71 11.83
N TYR A 194 35.29 18.61 11.36
CA TYR A 194 35.49 20.05 11.48
C TYR A 194 35.66 20.47 12.95
N TYR A 195 34.77 19.99 13.82
CA TYR A 195 34.83 20.29 15.25
C TYR A 195 36.12 19.76 15.89
N TYR A 196 36.53 18.53 15.57
CA TYR A 196 37.77 17.92 16.05
C TYR A 196 39.02 18.70 15.61
N LEU A 197 39.10 19.06 14.32
CA LEU A 197 40.22 19.84 13.77
C LEU A 197 40.27 21.27 14.33
N LYS A 198 39.12 21.85 14.69
CA LYS A 198 39.05 23.16 15.34
C LYS A 198 39.42 23.08 16.83
N GLY A 199 38.97 22.05 17.54
CA GLY A 199 39.23 21.85 18.97
C GLY A 199 40.67 21.42 19.30
N GLY A 200 41.44 20.96 18.33
CA GLY A 200 42.88 20.69 18.48
C GLY A 200 43.80 21.89 18.21
N ARG A 201 43.26 23.11 18.11
CA ARG A 201 43.98 24.37 17.82
C ARG A 201 43.98 25.37 18.99
N GLU A 202 43.64 24.93 20.20
CA GLU A 202 43.84 25.69 21.45
C GLU A 202 45.06 25.16 22.22
#